data_AF-A0A2I0QF27-F1
#
_entry.id   AF-A0A2I0QF27-F1
#
_cell.length_a   1.000
_cell.length_b   1.000
_cell.length_c   1.000
_cell.angle_alpha   90.00
_cell.angle_beta   90.00
_cell.angle_gamma   90.00
#
_symmetry.space_group_name_H-M   'P 1'
#
loop_
_entity.id
_entity.type
_entity.pdbx_description
1 polymer ?
#
loop_
_entity_poly.entity_id
_entity_poly.type
_entity_poly.pdbx_seq_one_letter_code
_entity_poly.pdbx_strand_id
1 'polypeptide(L)' 'MDIIYTMWLRNIKRYLRSKSRIIGSLGMPLFFLLILGFGLNSVVNISGGNSYVVFIIPGIIAMSVLFTSIFSGIQIIWD' A
#
# COMPACT_ATOMS: atom_id res chain seq x y z
N MET A 1 21.22 20.46 11.96
CA MET A 1 20.50 19.21 11.62
C MET A 1 19.43 19.03 12.66
N ASP A 2 18.19 19.35 12.33
CA ASP A 2 17.06 19.33 13.26
C ASP A 2 16.83 17.92 13.81
N ILE A 3 16.61 17.80 15.12
CA ILE A 3 16.43 16.54 15.86
C ILE A 3 15.35 15.65 15.22
N ILE A 4 14.30 16.29 14.69
CA ILE A 4 13.18 15.67 13.99
C ILE A 4 13.68 14.88 12.76
N TYR A 5 14.60 15.45 11.98
CA TYR A 5 15.14 14.80 10.80
C TYR A 5 15.94 13.54 11.15
N THR A 6 16.77 13.61 12.19
CA THR A 6 17.56 12.46 12.65
C THR A 6 16.67 11.33 13.16
N MET A 7 15.59 11.67 13.86
CA MET A 7 14.62 10.70 14.37
C MET A 7 13.82 10.03 13.24
N TRP A 8 13.37 10.81 12.25
CA TRP A 8 12.71 10.29 11.05
C TRP A 8 13.61 9.34 10.25
N LEU A 9 14.87 9.75 10.00
CA LEU A 9 15.83 8.94 9.26
C LEU A 9 16.13 7.60 9.95
N ARG A 10 16.19 7.59 11.29
CA ARG A 10 16.32 6.36 12.08
C ARG A 10 15.13 5.42 11.88
N ASN A 11 13.91 5.96 11.96
CA ASN A 11 12.70 5.17 11.77
C ASN A 11 12.63 4.56 10.37
N ILE A 12 12.94 5.34 9.33
CA ILE A 12 13.00 4.84 7.95
C ILE A 12 14.08 3.77 7.77
N LYS A 13 15.28 3.96 8.32
CA LYS A 13 16.33 2.93 8.25
C LYS A 13 15.92 1.63 8.92
N ARG A 14 15.25 1.69 10.09
CA ARG A 14 14.71 0.51 10.78
C ARG A 14 13.65 -0.20 9.93
N TYR A 15 12.73 0.57 9.35
CA TYR A 15 11.68 0.05 8.47
C TYR A 15 12.28 -0.64 7.22
N LEU A 16 13.21 0.01 6.53
CA LEU A 16 13.92 -0.52 5.35
C LEU A 16 14.71 -1.81 5.63
N ARG A 17 15.20 -2.00 6.86
CA ARG A 17 15.90 -3.23 7.27
C ARG A 17 14.94 -4.41 7.45
N SER A 18 13.66 -4.15 7.71
CA SER A 18 12.61 -5.16 7.84
C SER A 18 11.99 -5.52 6.49
N LYS A 19 12.82 -6.05 5.57
CA LYS A 19 12.40 -6.42 4.21
C LYS A 19 11.16 -7.34 4.18
N SER A 20 11.07 -8.30 5.11
CA SER A 20 9.92 -9.20 5.20
C SER A 20 8.61 -8.47 5.52
N ARG A 21 8.65 -7.42 6.35
CA ARG A 21 7.47 -6.61 6.69
C ARG A 21 7.01 -5.79 5.48
N ILE A 22 7.96 -5.20 4.75
CA ILE A 22 7.68 -4.43 3.53
C ILE A 22 7.03 -5.32 2.48
N ILE A 23 7.64 -6.48 2.19
CA ILE A 23 7.12 -7.45 1.21
C ILE A 23 5.75 -7.97 1.66
N GLY A 24 5.57 -8.28 2.95
CA GLY A 24 4.27 -8.72 3.47
C GLY A 24 3.18 -7.66 3.32
N SER A 25 3.50 -6.39 3.57
CA SER A 25 2.55 -5.26 3.44
C SER A 25 2.19 -4.93 1.99
N LEU A 26 3.10 -5.15 1.04
CA LEU A 26 2.86 -4.93 -0.39
C LEU A 26 2.27 -6.16 -1.08
N GLY A 27 2.50 -7.35 -0.54
CA GLY A 27 2.03 -8.60 -1.11
C GLY A 27 0.50 -8.62 -1.20
N MET A 28 -0.19 -8.28 -0.11
CA MET A 28 -1.65 -8.31 -0.04
C MET A 28 -2.35 -7.36 -1.03
N PRO A 29 -1.98 -6.06 -1.13
CA PRO A 29 -2.56 -5.16 -2.12
C PRO A 29 -2.18 -5.51 -3.56
N LEU A 30 -0.96 -6.00 -3.83
CA LEU A 30 -0.60 -6.49 -5.16
C LEU A 30 -1.41 -7.74 -5.54
N PHE A 31 -1.68 -8.63 -4.58
CA PHE A 31 -2.53 -9.80 -4.77
C PHE A 31 -3.95 -9.36 -5.16
N PHE A 32 -4.51 -8.39 -4.44
CA PHE A 32 -5.81 -7.81 -4.76
C PHE A 32 -5.82 -7.13 -6.13
N LEU A 33 -4.75 -6.42 -6.50
CA LEU A 33 -4.65 -5.76 -7.81
C LEU A 33 -4.57 -6.79 -8.94
N LEU A 34 -3.84 -7.89 -8.76
CA LEU A 34 -3.77 -8.96 -9.76
C LEU A 34 -5.13 -9.66 -9.92
N ILE A 35 -5.73 -10.09 -8.81
CA ILE A 35 -6.98 -10.86 -8.83
C ILE A 35 -8.15 -9.99 -9.26
N LEU A 36 -8.36 -8.84 -8.61
CA LEU A 36 -9.49 -7.99 -8.95
C LEU A 36 -9.20 -7.27 -10.25
N GLY A 37 -8.05 -6.63 -10.39
CA GLY A 37 -7.72 -5.80 -11.56
C GLY A 37 -7.74 -6.59 -12.86
N PHE A 38 -6.97 -7.67 -12.98
CA PHE A 38 -6.96 -8.48 -14.21
C PHE A 38 -8.08 -9.51 -14.25
N GLY A 39 -8.41 -10.15 -13.12
CA GLY A 39 -9.42 -11.20 -13.09
C GLY A 39 -10.85 -10.72 -13.36
N LEU A 40 -11.18 -9.47 -13.01
CA LEU A 40 -12.50 -8.88 -13.31
C LEU A 40 -12.48 -8.01 -14.58
N ASN A 41 -11.32 -7.78 -15.20
CA ASN A 41 -11.22 -6.89 -16.37
C ASN A 41 -12.09 -7.34 -17.55
N SER A 42 -12.22 -8.65 -17.75
CA SER A 42 -13.00 -9.24 -18.84
C SER A 42 -14.50 -9.33 -18.54
N VAL A 43 -14.89 -9.22 -17.27
CA VAL A 43 -16.29 -9.39 -16.80
C VAL A 43 -16.95 -8.04 -16.54
N VAL A 44 -16.17 -7.06 -16.04
CA VAL A 44 -16.68 -5.74 -15.67
C VAL A 44 -16.44 -4.75 -16.80
N ASN A 45 -17.52 -4.42 -17.49
CA ASN A 45 -17.53 -3.31 -18.43
C ASN A 45 -17.82 -2.00 -17.68
N ILE A 46 -16.88 -1.06 -17.72
CA ILE A 46 -17.08 0.28 -17.16
C ILE A 46 -17.80 1.14 -18.20
N SER A 47 -18.94 1.69 -17.80
CA SER A 47 -19.65 2.71 -18.57
C SER A 47 -18.75 3.92 -18.77
N GLY A 48 -18.27 4.14 -20.00
CA GLY A 48 -17.33 5.20 -20.34
C GLY A 48 -16.11 4.75 -21.17
N GLY A 49 -15.98 3.46 -21.49
CA GLY A 49 -14.97 2.95 -22.42
C GLY A 49 -13.55 2.80 -21.85
N ASN A 50 -13.35 3.14 -20.58
CA ASN A 50 -12.07 2.97 -19.90
C ASN A 50 -11.90 1.54 -19.36
N SER A 51 -10.70 1.00 -19.45
CA SER A 51 -10.37 -0.32 -18.91
C SER A 51 -10.59 -0.37 -17.39
N TYR A 52 -11.21 -1.44 -16.91
CA TYR A 52 -11.46 -1.66 -15.48
C TYR A 52 -10.23 -1.56 -14.59
N VAL A 53 -9.07 -1.96 -15.14
CA VAL A 53 -7.78 -1.84 -14.45
C VAL A 53 -7.47 -0.39 -14.09
N VAL A 54 -7.72 0.56 -14.99
CA VAL A 54 -7.42 1.99 -14.78
C VAL A 54 -8.29 2.57 -13.65
N PHE A 55 -9.52 2.08 -13.50
CA PHE A 55 -10.43 2.50 -12.45
C PHE A 55 -10.04 1.97 -11.06
N ILE A 56 -9.64 0.70 -10.97
CA ILE A 56 -9.42 0.05 -9.67
C ILE A 56 -8.04 0.30 -9.06
N ILE A 57 -7.02 0.54 -9.90
CA ILE A 57 -5.64 0.86 -9.45
C ILE A 57 -5.62 1.95 -8.37
N PRO A 58 -6.17 3.16 -8.57
CA PRO A 58 -6.09 4.23 -7.56
C PRO A 58 -6.82 3.87 -6.26
N GLY A 59 -7.92 3.11 -6.34
CA GLY A 59 -8.65 2.64 -5.16
C GLY A 59 -7.82 1.66 -4.31
N ILE A 60 -7.17 0.69 -4.96
CA ILE A 60 -6.30 -0.27 -4.26
C ILE A 60 -5.08 0.44 -3.67
N ILE A 61 -4.48 1.39 -4.38
CA ILE A 61 -3.36 2.19 -3.85
C ILE A 61 -3.80 2.98 -2.62
N ALA A 62 -4.96 3.66 -2.67
CA ALA A 62 -5.48 4.40 -1.53
C ALA A 62 -5.73 3.49 -0.31
N MET A 63 -6.33 2.31 -0.53
CA MET A 63 -6.50 1.31 0.52
C MET A 63 -5.16 0.84 1.10
N SER A 64 -4.16 0.59 0.25
CA SER A 64 -2.82 0.18 0.67
C SER A 64 -2.17 1.20 1.60
N VAL A 65 -2.27 2.49 1.24
CA VAL A 65 -1.76 3.60 2.04
C VAL A 65 -2.52 3.72 3.36
N LEU A 66 -3.85 3.61 3.35
CA LEU A 66 -4.68 3.64 4.54
C LEU A 66 -4.30 2.54 5.53
N PHE A 67 -4.25 1.28 5.08
CA PHE A 67 -3.85 0.17 5.94
C PHE A 67 -2.43 0.36 6.49
N THR A 68 -1.48 0.74 5.64
CA THR A 68 -0.09 0.99 6.07
C THR A 68 -0.02 2.08 7.14
N SER A 69 -0.81 3.14 6.99
CA SER A 69 -0.88 4.24 7.96
C SER A 69 -1.47 3.79 9.30
N ILE A 70 -2.51 2.97 9.28
CA ILE A 70 -3.13 2.40 10.49
C ILE A 70 -2.12 1.51 11.23
N PHE A 71 -1.46 0.59 10.53
CA PHE A 71 -0.46 -0.29 11.15
C PHE A 71 0.76 0.47 11.66
N SER A 72 1.15 1.56 10.99
CA SER A 72 2.18 2.47 11.48
C SER A 72 1.73 3.21 12.74
N GLY A 73 0.48 3.67 12.79
CA GLY A 73 -0.10 4.32 13.97
C GLY A 73 -0.15 3.39 15.19
N ILE A 74 -0.55 2.14 14.98
CA ILE A 74 -0.55 1.12 16.04
C ILE A 74 0.87 0.91 16.57
N GLN A 75 1.88 0.80 15.69
CA GLN A 75 3.27 0.63 16.13
C GLN A 75 3.78 1.75 17.02
N ILE A 76 3.30 2.99 16.86
CA ILE A 76 3.67 4.12 17.72
C ILE A 76 3.12 3.94 19.14
N ILE A 77 1.97 3.28 19.31
CA ILE A 77 1.40 3.02 20.65
C ILE A 77 2.23 1.97 21.40
N TRP A 78 2.86 1.05 20.66
CA TRP A 78 3.69 -0.02 21.22
C TRP A 78 5.18 0.36 21.36
N ASP A 79 5.58 1.53 20.88
CA ASP A 79 6.95 2.07 20.97
C ASP A 79 7.03 3.12 22.09
#